data_AF-A0AAP8GEJ2-F1
#
_entry.id   AF-A0AAP8GEJ2-F1
#
_cell.length_a   1.000
_cell.length_b   1.000
_cell.length_c   1.000
_cell.angle_alpha   90.00
_cell.angle_beta   90.00
_cell.angle_gamma   90.00
#
_symmetry.space_group_name_H-M   'P 1'
#
loop_
_entity.id
_entity.type
_entity.pdbx_description
1 polymer ?
#
loop_
_entity_poly.entity_id
_entity_poly.type
_entity_poly.pdbx_seq_one_letter_code
_entity_poly.pdbx_strand_id
1 'polypeptide(L)'
;FTVATGPEIEDDYHNFDALNIPGHHPARADHDTFWFDATHLLRTQTSGVQIRTMKAQQPPIRIIAPGRVYRNDYDQTHTPMFHQMEGLIVDKNISFTNLKGTLHDFLNNFFEEDLQIRFRPSYF
;
A
#
# COMPACT_ATOMS: atom_id res chain seq x y z
N PHE A 1 -0.82 -11.64 -11.66
CA PHE A 1 -1.38 -10.46 -10.98
C PHE A 1 -2.00 -9.56 -12.03
N THR A 2 -3.14 -8.93 -11.73
CA THR A 2 -3.78 -7.92 -12.58
C THR A 2 -3.40 -6.52 -12.09
N VAL A 3 -3.13 -5.59 -13.00
CA VAL A 3 -2.88 -4.19 -12.64
C VAL A 3 -4.22 -3.53 -12.27
N ALA A 4 -4.29 -2.93 -11.09
CA ALA A 4 -5.42 -2.14 -10.64
C ALA A 4 -4.99 -0.69 -10.38
N THR A 5 -5.85 0.27 -10.72
CA THR A 5 -5.60 1.71 -10.51
C THR A 5 -6.82 2.36 -9.87
N GLY A 6 -6.63 3.53 -9.27
CA GLY A 6 -7.69 4.29 -8.63
C GLY A 6 -7.28 5.74 -8.38
N PRO A 7 -8.18 6.54 -7.78
CA PRO A 7 -7.99 7.98 -7.65
C PRO A 7 -6.82 8.33 -6.72
N GLU A 8 -6.25 9.52 -6.91
CA GLU A 8 -5.17 10.08 -6.07
C GLU A 8 -5.71 10.92 -4.91
N ILE A 9 -6.88 11.55 -5.10
CA ILE A 9 -7.67 12.12 -4.01
C ILE A 9 -8.57 11.00 -3.47
N GLU A 10 -8.42 10.66 -2.20
CA GLU A 10 -9.16 9.60 -1.51
C GLU A 10 -9.98 10.15 -0.34
N ASP A 11 -10.94 9.35 0.11
CA ASP A 11 -11.62 9.57 1.38
C ASP A 11 -10.87 8.91 2.56
N ASP A 12 -11.12 9.39 3.77
CA ASP A 12 -10.50 8.89 5.01
C ASP A 12 -10.77 7.40 5.25
N TYR A 13 -11.94 6.92 4.86
CA TYR A 13 -12.31 5.52 5.01
C TYR A 13 -11.43 4.58 4.18
N HIS A 14 -11.24 4.85 2.89
CA HIS A 14 -10.46 4.00 2.00
C HIS A 14 -8.95 4.14 2.23
N ASN A 15 -8.48 5.32 2.66
CA ASN A 15 -7.07 5.55 2.96
C ASN A 15 -6.66 5.11 4.37
N PHE A 16 -7.60 5.00 5.32
CA PHE A 16 -7.29 4.68 6.72
C PHE A 16 -8.24 3.69 7.41
N ASP A 17 -9.54 3.98 7.56
CA ASP A 17 -10.42 3.16 8.43
C ASP A 17 -10.52 1.71 7.97
N ALA A 18 -10.68 1.50 6.65
CA ALA A 18 -10.75 0.16 6.05
C ALA A 18 -9.45 -0.65 6.21
N LEU A 19 -8.36 0.00 6.61
CA LEU A 19 -7.02 -0.56 6.80
C LEU A 19 -6.65 -0.64 8.28
N ASN A 20 -7.64 -0.55 9.18
CA ASN A 20 -7.46 -0.66 10.62
C ASN A 20 -6.57 0.43 11.24
N ILE A 21 -6.53 1.62 10.61
CA ILE A 21 -5.80 2.79 11.12
C ILE A 21 -6.81 3.74 11.77
N PRO A 22 -7.02 3.75 13.09
CA PRO A 22 -8.08 4.54 13.72
C PRO A 22 -7.84 6.06 13.68
N GLY A 23 -8.89 6.84 13.96
CA GLY A 23 -8.85 8.32 13.93
C GLY A 23 -7.75 8.99 14.76
N HIS A 24 -7.36 8.37 15.87
CA HIS A 24 -6.30 8.87 16.76
C HIS A 24 -4.89 8.35 16.39
N HIS A 25 -4.75 7.65 15.26
CA HIS A 25 -3.46 7.11 14.83
C HIS A 25 -2.58 8.26 14.28
N PRO A 26 -1.28 8.32 14.64
CA PRO A 26 -0.40 9.43 14.26
C PRO A 26 -0.32 9.64 12.74
N ALA A 27 -0.37 8.57 11.95
CA ALA A 27 -0.35 8.65 10.49
C ALA A 27 -1.47 9.49 9.86
N ARG A 28 -2.55 9.81 10.60
CA ARG A 28 -3.63 10.69 10.12
C ARG A 28 -3.36 12.17 10.36
N ALA A 29 -2.32 12.51 11.12
CA ALA A 29 -2.04 13.89 11.47
C ALA A 29 -1.62 14.73 10.25
N ASP A 30 -1.90 16.03 10.30
CA ASP A 30 -1.62 16.99 9.21
C ASP A 30 -0.13 17.11 8.86
N HIS A 31 0.76 16.72 9.78
CA HIS A 31 2.20 16.70 9.50
C HIS A 31 2.62 15.52 8.61
N ASP A 32 1.80 14.47 8.49
CA ASP A 32 2.08 13.30 7.64
C ASP A 32 1.20 13.27 6.38
N THR A 33 -0.02 13.80 6.47
CA THR A 33 -1.07 13.66 5.44
C THR A 33 -1.53 15.01 4.91
N PHE A 34 -1.64 15.14 3.58
CA PHE A 34 -2.23 16.32 2.95
C PHE A 34 -3.75 16.21 2.89
N TRP A 35 -4.45 16.94 3.76
CA TRP A 35 -5.89 17.04 3.80
C TRP A 35 -6.42 18.24 3.00
N PHE A 36 -7.56 18.05 2.33
CA PHE A 36 -8.32 19.14 1.70
C PHE A 36 -9.41 19.67 2.64
N ASP A 37 -10.06 18.75 3.34
CA ASP A 37 -11.09 19.00 4.36
C ASP A 37 -11.05 17.87 5.40
N ALA A 38 -12.08 17.75 6.24
CA ALA A 38 -12.12 16.74 7.30
C ALA A 38 -12.21 15.27 6.81
N THR A 39 -12.45 15.05 5.52
CA THR A 39 -12.74 13.72 4.94
C THR A 39 -11.94 13.40 3.69
N HIS A 40 -11.51 14.40 2.92
CA HIS A 40 -10.78 14.21 1.66
C HIS A 40 -9.30 14.54 1.81
N LEU A 41 -8.45 13.72 1.20
CA LEU A 41 -6.99 13.81 1.30
C LEU A 41 -6.30 13.35 0.02
N LEU A 42 -5.02 13.70 -0.14
CA LEU A 42 -4.15 13.04 -1.10
C LEU A 42 -3.68 11.70 -0.52
N ARG A 43 -3.90 10.60 -1.25
CA ARG A 43 -3.65 9.25 -0.74
C ARG A 43 -2.20 9.07 -0.27
N THR A 44 -2.03 8.47 0.90
CA THR A 44 -0.71 8.20 1.49
C THR A 44 -0.13 6.84 1.06
N GLN A 45 -0.99 6.03 0.43
CA GLN A 45 -0.77 4.66 -0.02
C GLN A 45 -1.73 4.34 -1.18
N THR A 46 -1.45 3.29 -1.93
CA THR A 46 -2.31 2.76 -3.00
C THR A 46 -3.34 1.74 -2.50
N SER A 47 -3.34 1.43 -1.20
CA SER A 47 -4.30 0.54 -0.52
C SER A 47 -5.77 0.82 -0.79
N GLY A 48 -6.18 2.08 -1.03
CA GLY A 48 -7.57 2.40 -1.41
C GLY A 48 -8.05 1.63 -2.65
N VAL A 49 -7.15 1.39 -3.62
CA VAL A 49 -7.39 0.56 -4.80
C VAL A 49 -7.69 -0.90 -4.41
N GLN A 50 -6.96 -1.42 -3.42
CA GLN A 50 -7.13 -2.78 -2.92
C GLN A 50 -8.44 -2.94 -2.14
N ILE A 51 -8.78 -1.98 -1.28
CA ILE A 51 -10.06 -1.96 -0.55
C ILE A 51 -11.24 -1.95 -1.53
N ARG A 52 -11.21 -1.06 -2.54
CA ARG A 52 -12.26 -0.99 -3.57
C ARG A 52 -12.37 -2.31 -4.35
N THR A 53 -11.24 -2.94 -4.66
CA THR A 53 -11.21 -4.27 -5.31
C THR A 53 -11.85 -5.34 -4.43
N MET A 54 -11.48 -5.42 -3.15
CA MET A 54 -12.03 -6.41 -2.21
C MET A 54 -13.53 -6.24 -1.95
N LYS A 55 -14.07 -5.01 -2.07
CA LYS A 55 -15.52 -4.77 -1.98
C LYS A 55 -16.26 -5.18 -3.24
N ALA A 56 -15.64 -5.04 -4.41
CA ALA A 56 -16.27 -5.31 -5.70
C ALA A 56 -16.19 -6.78 -6.12
N GLN A 57 -15.25 -7.55 -5.58
CA GLN A 57 -14.97 -8.92 -5.99
C GLN A 57 -14.69 -9.83 -4.78
N GLN A 58 -15.25 -11.05 -4.81
CA GLN A 58 -14.89 -12.11 -3.87
C GLN A 58 -13.58 -12.81 -4.28
N PRO A 59 -12.83 -13.40 -3.33
CA PRO A 59 -11.65 -14.21 -3.64
C PRO A 59 -11.94 -15.30 -4.70
N PRO A 60 -10.97 -15.63 -5.58
CA PRO A 60 -9.56 -15.22 -5.51
C PRO A 60 -9.30 -13.80 -6.05
N ILE A 61 -8.43 -13.05 -5.36
CA ILE A 61 -7.96 -11.72 -5.75
C ILE A 61 -6.43 -11.76 -5.86
N ARG A 62 -5.88 -11.27 -6.99
CA ARG A 62 -4.42 -11.15 -7.21
C ARG A 62 -4.12 -9.89 -8.00
N ILE A 63 -3.87 -8.77 -7.31
CA ILE A 63 -3.66 -7.47 -7.95
C ILE A 63 -2.33 -6.83 -7.55
N ILE A 64 -1.81 -5.97 -8.43
CA ILE A 64 -0.77 -5.00 -8.14
C ILE A 64 -1.33 -3.59 -8.38
N ALA A 65 -1.02 -2.66 -7.49
CA ALA A 65 -1.49 -1.28 -7.53
C ALA A 65 -0.28 -0.32 -7.57
N PRO A 66 0.27 -0.04 -8.76
CA PRO A 66 1.26 1.02 -8.92
C PRO A 66 0.59 2.40 -8.93
N GLY A 67 1.22 3.40 -8.32
CA GLY A 67 0.68 4.76 -8.37
C GLY A 67 1.49 5.81 -7.64
N ARG A 68 1.14 7.08 -7.89
CA ARG A 68 1.61 8.23 -7.13
C ARG A 68 0.96 8.24 -5.75
N VAL A 69 1.74 8.57 -4.73
CA VAL A 69 1.30 8.75 -3.34
C VAL A 69 1.95 10.02 -2.79
N TYR A 70 1.36 10.55 -1.72
CA TYR A 70 1.73 11.85 -1.19
C TYR A 70 1.97 11.77 0.32
N ARG A 71 3.00 12.45 0.80
CA ARG A 71 3.32 12.56 2.23
C ARG A 71 3.81 13.97 2.52
N ASN A 72 3.36 14.55 3.63
CA ASN A 72 3.78 15.88 4.07
C ASN A 72 5.10 15.86 4.84
N ASP A 73 6.00 14.96 4.46
CA ASP A 73 7.35 14.83 5.03
C ASP A 73 8.34 15.31 3.97
N TYR A 74 8.79 16.56 4.11
CA TYR A 74 9.71 17.20 3.16
C TYR A 74 11.04 17.49 3.83
N ASP A 75 12.04 16.69 3.45
CA ASP A 75 13.44 16.87 3.82
C ASP A 75 14.35 16.57 2.62
N GLN A 76 15.66 16.45 2.84
CA GLN A 76 16.62 16.21 1.76
C GLN A 76 16.49 14.83 1.09
N THR A 77 15.87 13.86 1.76
CA THR A 77 15.69 12.48 1.30
C THR A 77 14.26 12.15 0.89
N HIS A 78 13.29 13.00 1.26
CA HIS A 78 11.87 12.79 1.02
C HIS A 78 11.28 13.84 0.07
N THR A 79 10.59 13.34 -0.96
CA THR A 79 9.81 14.19 -1.86
C THR A 79 8.33 14.08 -1.49
N PRO A 80 7.55 15.17 -1.55
CA PRO A 80 6.16 15.16 -1.09
C PRO A 80 5.23 14.34 -1.99
N MET A 81 5.70 13.98 -3.20
CA MET A 81 5.05 13.06 -4.11
C MET A 81 6.08 12.07 -4.66
N PHE A 82 5.77 10.79 -4.56
CA PHE A 82 6.61 9.71 -5.06
C PHE A 82 5.75 8.53 -5.54
N HIS A 83 6.39 7.50 -6.08
CA HIS A 83 5.68 6.34 -6.63
C HIS A 83 5.89 5.12 -5.72
N GLN A 84 4.80 4.40 -5.47
CA GLN A 84 4.82 3.11 -4.79
C GLN A 84 4.12 2.05 -5.65
N MET A 85 4.42 0.79 -5.35
CA MET A 85 3.72 -0.35 -5.89
C MET A 85 3.34 -1.26 -4.73
N GLU A 86 2.06 -1.52 -4.57
CA GLU A 86 1.56 -2.49 -3.60
C GLU A 86 0.99 -3.74 -4.29
N GLY A 87 0.97 -4.85 -3.56
CA GLY A 87 0.47 -6.13 -4.06
C GLY A 87 -0.48 -6.76 -3.05
N LEU A 88 -1.59 -7.32 -3.56
CA LEU A 88 -2.58 -8.04 -2.77
C LEU A 88 -2.84 -9.42 -3.37
N ILE A 89 -2.76 -10.44 -2.53
CA ILE A 89 -3.24 -11.80 -2.81
C ILE A 89 -4.21 -12.23 -1.72
N VAL A 90 -5.44 -12.59 -2.11
CA VAL A 90 -6.45 -13.17 -1.24
C VAL A 90 -6.96 -14.44 -1.89
N ASP A 91 -6.73 -15.58 -1.25
CA ASP A 91 -7.10 -16.90 -1.75
C ASP A 91 -7.17 -17.90 -0.58
N LYS A 92 -7.67 -19.11 -0.84
CA LYS A 92 -7.60 -20.21 0.15
C LYS A 92 -6.15 -20.67 0.29
N ASN A 93 -5.77 -21.03 1.52
CA ASN A 93 -4.46 -21.62 1.85
C ASN A 93 -3.24 -20.72 1.54
N ILE A 94 -3.42 -19.39 1.54
CA ILE A 94 -2.28 -18.45 1.54
C ILE A 94 -1.67 -18.40 2.94
N SER A 95 -0.35 -18.59 3.00
CA SER A 95 0.42 -18.63 4.23
C SER A 95 1.63 -17.71 4.18
N PHE A 96 2.29 -17.50 5.32
CA PHE A 96 3.48 -16.66 5.41
C PHE A 96 4.66 -17.19 4.58
N THR A 97 4.74 -18.51 4.32
CA THR A 97 5.76 -19.06 3.42
C THR A 97 5.54 -18.61 1.97
N ASN A 98 4.28 -18.46 1.54
CA ASN A 98 3.96 -17.92 0.22
C ASN A 98 4.38 -16.45 0.10
N LEU A 99 4.17 -15.64 1.15
CA LEU A 99 4.64 -14.25 1.19
C LEU A 99 6.17 -14.18 1.04
N LYS A 100 6.90 -14.98 1.82
CA LYS A 100 8.37 -15.01 1.75
C LYS A 100 8.86 -15.43 0.36
N GLY A 101 8.29 -16.48 -0.22
CA GLY A 101 8.67 -16.95 -1.55
C GLY A 101 8.37 -15.92 -2.64
N THR A 102 7.19 -15.30 -2.61
CA THR A 102 6.80 -14.29 -3.60
C THR A 102 7.75 -13.08 -3.58
N LEU A 103 8.09 -12.58 -2.40
CA LEU A 103 9.01 -11.45 -2.26
C LEU A 103 10.46 -11.84 -2.57
N HIS A 104 10.86 -13.06 -2.23
CA HIS A 104 12.18 -13.60 -2.58
C HIS A 104 12.37 -13.62 -4.11
N ASP A 105 11.43 -14.23 -4.82
CA ASP A 105 11.51 -14.35 -6.27
C ASP A 105 11.39 -12.98 -6.94
N PHE A 106 10.49 -12.11 -6.46
CA PHE A 106 10.38 -10.73 -6.97
C PHE A 106 11.70 -9.97 -6.87
N LEU A 107 12.36 -9.98 -5.72
CA LEU A 107 13.61 -9.24 -5.52
C LEU A 107 14.75 -9.80 -6.38
N ASN A 108 14.93 -11.12 -6.43
CA ASN A 108 15.97 -11.72 -7.28
C ASN A 108 15.74 -11.42 -8.78
N ASN A 109 14.50 -11.46 -9.25
CA ASN A 109 14.18 -11.12 -10.65
C ASN A 109 14.33 -9.62 -10.93
N PHE A 110 13.97 -8.75 -9.98
CA PHE A 110 14.06 -7.30 -10.16
C PHE A 110 15.51 -6.81 -10.24
N PHE A 111 16.41 -7.41 -9.46
CA PHE A 111 17.83 -7.05 -9.42
C PHE A 111 18.72 -7.94 -10.31
N GLU A 112 18.17 -9.00 -10.90
CA GLU A 112 18.89 -9.95 -11.78
C GLU A 112 20.12 -10.59 -11.09
N GLU A 113 20.03 -10.81 -9.78
CA GLU A 113 21.10 -11.35 -8.92
C GLU A 113 20.53 -12.32 -7.89
N ASP A 114 21.34 -13.28 -7.43
CA ASP A 114 21.05 -14.12 -6.26
C ASP A 114 21.31 -13.35 -4.96
N LEU A 115 20.29 -12.62 -4.50
CA LEU A 115 20.37 -11.69 -3.38
C LEU A 115 20.28 -12.40 -2.03
N GLN A 116 21.08 -11.92 -1.07
CA GLN A 116 20.87 -12.24 0.34
C GLN A 116 19.68 -11.47 0.92
N ILE A 117 18.53 -12.15 1.08
CA ILE A 117 17.28 -11.53 1.53
C ILE A 117 16.99 -11.88 3.00
N ARG A 118 16.71 -10.85 3.81
CA ARG A 118 16.38 -10.99 5.24
C ARG A 118 15.03 -10.39 5.60
N PHE A 119 14.15 -11.20 6.19
CA PHE A 119 12.88 -10.77 6.76
C PHE A 119 13.06 -10.35 8.22
N ARG A 120 12.60 -9.15 8.59
CA ARG A 120 12.60 -8.65 9.97
C ARG A 120 11.15 -8.41 10.42
N PRO A 121 10.77 -8.79 11.65
CA PRO A 121 9.48 -8.42 12.21
C PRO A 121 9.29 -6.90 12.22
N SER A 122 8.08 -6.46 11.91
CA SER A 122 7.65 -5.06 11.91
C SER A 122 6.19 -4.97 12.32
N TYR A 123 5.63 -3.76 12.36
CA TYR A 123 4.24 -3.49 12.66
C TYR A 123 3.66 -2.63 11.54
N PHE A 124 2.51 -3.07 11.03
CA PHE A 124 1.69 -2.37 10.07
C PHE A 124 0.27 -2.39 10.61
#